data_AF-A0A962P0E2-F1
#
_entry.id   AF-A0A962P0E2-F1
#
_cell.length_a   1.000
_cell.length_b   1.000
_cell.length_c   1.000
_cell.angle_alpha   90.00
_cell.angle_beta   90.00
_cell.angle_gamma   90.00
#
_symmetry.space_group_name_H-M   'P 1'
#
loop_
_entity.id
_entity.type
_entity.pdbx_description
1 polymer ?
#
loop_
_entity_poly.entity_id
_entity_poly.type
_entity_poly.pdbx_seq_one_letter_code
_entity_poly.pdbx_strand_id
1 'polypeptide(L)'
;RTDDLKTFHQRYFVAKNATIALIGNVDNTQAKAISEKISTQLAQGSPADALPSGITLDRAVHKHLNFPSQQTHIMMGQATIRRDDPDYEALYVGNEIFGGGGFGSMLMKELREKRGLTYGVYSSVAPMQVEGPFMINLSTRNDQTEQALALIRSNLQDFLRNGVTDAQVQEAKNNILGSFPLS
;
A
#
# COMPACT_ATOMS: atom_id res chain seq x y z
N ARG A 1 -4.44 28.29 15.18
CA ARG A 1 -3.34 27.56 14.49
C ARG A 1 -2.24 27.14 15.47
N THR A 2 -1.52 28.06 16.14
CA THR A 2 -0.49 27.67 17.13
C THR A 2 -1.06 26.91 18.33
N ASP A 3 -2.24 27.31 18.83
CA ASP A 3 -2.87 26.62 19.96
C ASP A 3 -3.40 25.23 19.59
N ASP A 4 -3.83 25.04 18.33
CA ASP A 4 -4.21 23.72 17.81
C ASP A 4 -3.01 22.77 17.80
N LEU A 5 -1.84 23.27 17.37
CA LEU A 5 -0.59 22.50 17.39
C LEU A 5 -0.16 22.14 18.81
N LYS A 6 -0.25 23.09 19.75
CA LYS A 6 0.07 22.84 21.17
C LYS A 6 -0.87 21.79 21.76
N THR A 7 -2.16 21.88 21.46
CA THR A 7 -3.18 20.93 21.93
C THR A 7 -2.92 19.54 21.36
N PHE A 8 -2.65 19.44 20.05
CA PHE A 8 -2.31 18.18 19.40
C PHE A 8 -1.04 17.55 19.99
N HIS A 9 0.02 18.35 20.18
CA HIS A 9 1.25 17.89 20.82
C HIS A 9 0.99 17.36 22.23
N GLN A 10 0.30 18.13 23.07
CA GLN A 10 -0.02 17.72 24.45
C GLN A 10 -0.86 16.44 24.51
N ARG A 11 -1.77 16.23 23.54
CA ARG A 11 -2.62 15.04 23.48
C ARG A 11 -1.89 13.80 22.98
N TYR A 12 -1.11 13.92 21.91
CA TYR A 12 -0.61 12.75 21.16
C TYR A 12 0.88 12.48 21.32
N PHE A 13 1.72 13.49 21.62
CA PHE A 13 3.16 13.31 21.86
C PHE A 13 3.42 12.90 23.32
N VAL A 14 3.00 11.68 23.64
CA VAL A 14 3.03 11.12 24.99
C VAL A 14 3.73 9.76 25.00
N ALA A 15 4.32 9.37 26.13
CA ALA A 15 5.09 8.14 26.25
C ALA A 15 4.27 6.89 25.90
N LYS A 16 2.97 6.86 26.23
CA LYS A 16 2.06 5.76 25.88
C LYS A 16 1.72 5.63 24.39
N ASN A 17 2.08 6.60 23.56
CA ASN A 17 1.97 6.55 22.10
C ASN A 17 3.34 6.40 21.40
N ALA A 18 4.43 6.40 22.16
CA ALA A 18 5.78 6.41 21.59
C ALA A 18 6.27 5.00 21.28
N THR A 19 6.85 4.83 20.09
CA THR A 19 7.68 3.65 19.74
C THR A 19 9.08 4.16 19.43
N ILE A 20 10.09 3.62 20.12
CA ILE A 20 11.49 4.00 19.94
C ILE A 20 12.21 2.82 19.27
N ALA A 21 12.65 3.03 18.02
CA ALA A 21 13.48 2.07 17.30
C ALA A 21 14.93 2.58 17.27
N LEU A 22 15.87 1.74 17.68
CA LEU A 22 17.31 2.06 17.71
C LEU A 22 18.06 1.07 16.82
N ILE A 23 18.84 1.57 15.89
CA ILE A 23 19.66 0.77 14.95
C ILE A 23 21.07 1.36 14.94
N GLY A 24 22.08 0.54 15.22
CA GLY A 24 23.49 0.96 15.20
C GLY A 24 24.36 0.18 16.19
N ASN A 25 25.58 0.68 16.42
CA ASN A 25 26.51 0.13 17.40
C ASN A 25 26.12 0.57 18.82
N VAL A 26 25.06 -0.03 19.35
CA VAL A 26 24.49 0.27 20.67
C VAL A 26 24.24 -1.03 21.41
N ASP A 27 24.72 -1.13 22.65
CA ASP A 27 24.40 -2.27 23.51
C ASP A 27 23.06 -2.06 24.24
N ASN A 28 22.55 -3.11 24.89
CA ASN A 28 21.27 -3.06 25.60
C ASN A 28 21.24 -2.01 26.72
N THR A 29 22.37 -1.76 27.39
CA THR A 29 22.46 -0.78 28.48
C THR A 29 22.35 0.64 27.93
N GLN A 30 23.11 0.92 26.86
CA GLN A 30 23.06 2.19 26.14
C GLN A 30 21.69 2.42 25.51
N ALA A 31 21.11 1.41 24.86
CA ALA A 31 19.79 1.48 24.24
C ALA A 31 18.69 1.79 25.26
N LYS A 32 18.75 1.13 26.43
CA LYS A 32 17.84 1.40 27.55
C LYS A 32 18.00 2.84 28.05
N ALA A 33 19.23 3.28 28.31
CA ALA A 33 19.51 4.63 28.79
C ALA A 33 19.02 5.72 27.81
N ILE A 34 19.23 5.51 26.49
CA ILE A 34 18.73 6.42 25.45
C ILE A 34 17.19 6.42 25.42
N SER A 35 16.57 5.24 25.45
CA SER A 35 15.11 5.11 25.42
C SER A 35 14.45 5.74 26.65
N GLU A 36 15.04 5.57 27.84
CA GLU A 36 14.60 6.20 29.08
C GLU A 36 14.77 7.72 29.01
N LYS A 37 15.91 8.22 28.53
CA LYS A 37 16.15 9.66 28.36
C LYS A 37 15.12 10.31 27.43
N ILE A 38 14.70 9.63 26.35
CA ILE A 38 13.68 10.14 25.43
C ILE A 38 12.29 10.06 26.07
N SER A 39 11.91 8.88 26.58
CA SER A 39 10.55 8.64 27.09
C SER A 39 10.22 9.45 28.35
N THR A 40 11.20 9.77 29.19
CA THR A 40 11.02 10.60 30.39
C THR A 40 10.79 12.09 30.09
N GLN A 41 11.14 12.55 28.89
CA GLN A 41 10.82 13.92 28.43
C GLN A 41 9.40 14.05 27.91
N LEU A 42 8.73 12.93 27.63
CA LEU A 42 7.34 12.89 27.20
C LEU A 42 6.43 12.82 28.43
N ALA A 43 5.30 13.52 28.36
CA ALA A 43 4.23 13.29 29.33
C ALA A 43 3.75 11.83 29.22
N GLN A 44 3.38 11.21 30.33
CA GLN A 44 2.84 9.82 30.32
C GLN A 44 1.62 9.70 29.40
N GLY A 45 0.68 10.64 29.54
CA GLY A 45 -0.51 10.76 28.70
C GLY A 45 -1.41 9.52 28.68
N SER A 46 -2.21 9.41 27.63
CA SER A 46 -3.07 8.27 27.34
C SER A 46 -2.82 7.82 25.90
N PRO A 47 -3.01 6.52 25.60
CA PRO A 47 -2.99 6.06 24.22
C PRO A 47 -3.97 6.86 23.36
N ALA A 48 -3.63 7.04 22.08
CA ALA A 48 -4.57 7.57 21.11
C ALA A 48 -5.81 6.66 21.03
N ASP A 49 -6.97 7.28 20.83
CA ASP A 49 -8.21 6.54 20.65
C ASP A 49 -8.11 5.66 19.39
N ALA A 50 -8.78 4.51 19.41
CA ALA A 50 -8.78 3.61 18.26
C ALA A 50 -9.35 4.33 17.03
N LEU A 51 -8.71 4.12 15.88
CA LEU A 51 -9.22 4.64 14.62
C LEU A 51 -10.54 3.92 14.27
N PRO A 52 -11.51 4.63 13.68
CA PRO A 52 -12.67 3.98 13.09
C PRO A 52 -12.22 3.07 11.95
N SER A 53 -12.94 1.97 11.72
CA SER A 53 -12.71 1.07 10.59
C SER A 53 -12.69 1.83 9.26
N GLY A 54 -11.96 1.28 8.30
CA GLY A 54 -11.88 1.81 6.94
C GLY A 54 -13.26 1.92 6.29
N ILE A 55 -13.44 2.94 5.45
CA ILE A 55 -14.69 3.16 4.73
C ILE A 55 -14.74 2.20 3.54
N THR A 56 -15.60 1.20 3.62
CA THR A 56 -15.97 0.35 2.48
C THR A 56 -17.14 0.98 1.73
N LEU A 57 -17.09 0.93 0.39
CA LEU A 57 -18.20 1.38 -0.44
C LEU A 57 -19.23 0.26 -0.61
N ASP A 58 -20.52 0.57 -0.45
CA ASP A 58 -21.60 -0.40 -0.68
C ASP A 58 -21.67 -0.88 -2.15
N ARG A 59 -21.18 -0.05 -3.08
CA ARG A 59 -21.09 -0.37 -4.51
C ARG A 59 -19.94 0.35 -5.16
N ALA A 60 -19.42 -0.21 -6.25
CA ALA A 60 -18.43 0.44 -7.08
C ALA A 60 -18.95 1.78 -7.62
N VAL A 61 -18.11 2.82 -7.58
CA VAL A 61 -18.40 4.14 -8.12
C VAL A 61 -17.35 4.50 -9.15
N HIS A 62 -17.79 4.90 -10.35
CA HIS A 62 -16.91 5.45 -11.38
C HIS A 62 -17.06 6.98 -11.36
N LYS A 63 -15.94 7.70 -11.19
CA LYS A 63 -15.87 9.15 -11.34
C LYS A 63 -14.84 9.49 -12.41
N HIS A 64 -15.21 10.36 -13.34
CA HIS A 64 -14.30 10.96 -14.31
C HIS A 64 -14.14 12.45 -13.99
N LEU A 65 -12.90 12.91 -13.90
CA LEU A 65 -12.57 14.32 -13.71
C LEU A 65 -11.94 14.84 -14.99
N ASN A 66 -12.63 15.76 -15.67
CA ASN A 66 -12.09 16.40 -16.85
C ASN A 66 -10.87 17.23 -16.46
N PHE A 67 -9.75 17.01 -17.16
CA PHE A 67 -8.51 17.73 -16.96
C PHE A 67 -7.81 17.96 -18.31
N PRO A 68 -7.27 19.16 -18.59
CA PRO A 68 -6.67 19.49 -19.89
C PRO A 68 -5.29 18.84 -20.04
N SER A 69 -5.27 17.54 -20.33
CA SER A 69 -4.07 16.71 -20.54
C SER A 69 -4.23 15.84 -21.78
N GLN A 70 -3.10 15.41 -22.35
CA GLN A 70 -3.04 14.44 -23.44
C GLN A 70 -3.18 12.99 -22.96
N GLN A 71 -3.17 12.77 -21.64
CA GLN A 71 -3.27 11.48 -21.00
C GLN A 71 -4.30 11.48 -19.87
N THR A 72 -4.98 10.34 -19.72
CA THR A 72 -5.85 10.05 -18.59
C THR A 72 -5.05 9.29 -17.53
N HIS A 73 -5.11 9.78 -16.29
CA HIS A 73 -4.67 9.04 -15.12
C HIS A 73 -5.82 8.20 -14.59
N ILE A 74 -5.60 6.90 -14.44
CA ILE A 74 -6.58 5.94 -13.93
C ILE A 74 -6.12 5.47 -12.57
N MET A 75 -7.02 5.57 -11.59
CA MET A 75 -6.89 4.96 -10.26
C MET A 75 -8.13 4.12 -9.98
N MET A 76 -7.92 2.87 -9.56
CA MET A 76 -8.97 1.93 -9.17
C MET A 76 -8.58 1.29 -7.84
N GLY A 77 -9.51 1.14 -6.91
CA GLY A 77 -9.17 0.56 -5.62
C GLY A 77 -10.37 0.40 -4.70
N GLN A 78 -10.09 -0.19 -3.53
CA GLN A 78 -11.04 -0.37 -2.43
C GLN A 78 -10.27 -0.48 -1.10
N ALA A 79 -10.96 -0.30 0.02
CA ALA A 79 -10.44 -0.73 1.31
C ALA A 79 -10.26 -2.25 1.31
N THR A 80 -9.20 -2.75 1.94
CA THR A 80 -8.86 -4.17 2.00
C THR A 80 -8.59 -4.60 3.43
N ILE A 81 -7.32 -4.81 3.79
CA ILE A 81 -6.92 -5.46 5.03
C ILE A 81 -6.19 -4.51 5.97
N ARG A 82 -6.19 -4.88 7.24
CA ARG A 82 -5.39 -4.26 8.28
C ARG A 82 -3.96 -4.83 8.25
N ARG A 83 -3.02 -4.15 8.92
CA ARG A 83 -1.61 -4.58 8.96
C ARG A 83 -1.39 -5.91 9.67
N ASP A 84 -2.26 -6.24 10.62
CA ASP A 84 -2.26 -7.45 11.45
C ASP A 84 -3.16 -8.58 10.92
N ASP A 85 -3.68 -8.44 9.69
CA ASP A 85 -4.53 -9.45 9.06
C ASP A 85 -3.71 -10.71 8.70
N PRO A 86 -4.20 -11.93 9.02
CA PRO A 86 -3.49 -13.18 8.74
C PRO A 86 -3.29 -13.47 7.25
N ASP A 87 -4.06 -12.83 6.36
CA ASP A 87 -3.93 -12.99 4.91
C ASP A 87 -2.94 -11.99 4.29
N TYR A 88 -2.23 -11.18 5.10
CA TYR A 88 -1.30 -10.16 4.62
C TYR A 88 -0.24 -10.74 3.67
N GLU A 89 0.44 -11.82 4.06
CA GLU A 89 1.50 -12.43 3.26
C GLU A 89 0.95 -13.00 1.94
N ALA A 90 -0.25 -13.61 1.99
CA ALA A 90 -0.90 -14.15 0.80
C ALA A 90 -1.27 -13.04 -0.18
N LEU A 91 -1.82 -11.93 0.32
CA LEU A 91 -2.14 -10.75 -0.49
C LEU A 91 -0.89 -10.05 -1.01
N TYR A 92 0.20 -10.01 -0.24
CA TYR A 92 1.47 -9.44 -0.67
C TYR A 92 2.05 -10.20 -1.87
N VAL A 93 2.13 -11.53 -1.77
CA VAL A 93 2.58 -12.39 -2.89
C VAL A 93 1.61 -12.34 -4.07
N GLY A 94 0.29 -12.35 -3.81
CA GLY A 94 -0.71 -12.21 -4.88
C GLY A 94 -0.59 -10.88 -5.62
N ASN A 95 -0.37 -9.78 -4.89
CA ASN A 95 -0.15 -8.46 -5.47
C ASN A 95 1.13 -8.42 -6.31
N GLU A 96 2.23 -9.03 -5.84
CA GLU A 96 3.48 -9.13 -6.59
C GLU A 96 3.25 -9.75 -7.98
N ILE A 97 2.51 -10.86 -8.05
CA ILE A 97 2.16 -11.52 -9.31
C ILE A 97 1.27 -10.61 -10.18
N PHE A 98 0.25 -10.00 -9.57
CA PHE A 98 -0.77 -9.27 -10.32
C PHE A 98 -0.23 -7.97 -10.94
N GLY A 99 0.37 -7.09 -10.13
CA GLY A 99 0.81 -5.77 -10.56
C GLY A 99 1.90 -5.12 -9.70
N GLY A 100 2.40 -5.80 -8.67
CA GLY A 100 3.45 -5.31 -7.76
C GLY A 100 4.87 -5.55 -8.27
N GLY A 101 5.10 -6.69 -8.94
CA GLY A 101 6.44 -7.14 -9.35
C GLY A 101 7.04 -6.46 -10.58
N GLY A 102 6.63 -5.23 -10.87
CA GLY A 102 7.14 -4.46 -12.01
C GLY A 102 6.93 -5.18 -13.34
N PHE A 103 7.97 -5.23 -14.18
CA PHE A 103 7.89 -5.80 -15.54
C PHE A 103 7.45 -7.27 -15.59
N GLY A 104 7.73 -8.07 -14.56
CA GLY A 104 7.29 -9.46 -14.50
C GLY A 104 5.80 -9.65 -14.18
N SER A 105 5.11 -8.59 -13.75
CA SER A 105 3.71 -8.68 -13.31
C SER A 105 2.73 -8.87 -14.48
N MET A 106 1.59 -9.50 -14.18
CA MET A 106 0.53 -9.76 -15.16
C MET A 106 0.02 -8.48 -15.82
N LEU A 107 -0.24 -7.42 -15.04
CA LEU A 107 -0.74 -6.16 -15.58
C LEU A 107 0.27 -5.50 -16.54
N MET A 108 1.57 -5.52 -16.21
CA MET A 108 2.60 -4.99 -17.09
C MET A 108 2.67 -5.76 -18.40
N LYS A 109 2.64 -7.09 -18.35
CA LYS A 109 2.60 -7.94 -19.56
C LYS A 109 1.38 -7.65 -20.43
N GLU A 110 0.20 -7.55 -19.83
CA GLU A 110 -1.05 -7.41 -20.59
C GLU A 110 -1.26 -6.00 -21.16
N LEU A 111 -0.99 -4.95 -20.39
CA LEU A 111 -1.27 -3.58 -20.81
C LEU A 111 -0.09 -2.93 -21.52
N ARG A 112 1.14 -3.13 -21.02
CA ARG A 112 2.34 -2.50 -21.58
C ARG A 112 2.94 -3.35 -22.70
N GLU A 113 3.31 -4.60 -22.43
CA GLU A 113 4.07 -5.39 -23.40
C GLU A 113 3.24 -5.83 -24.61
N LYS A 114 2.07 -6.42 -24.37
CA LYS A 114 1.22 -6.96 -25.45
C LYS A 114 0.50 -5.88 -26.25
N ARG A 115 0.18 -4.74 -25.64
CA ARG A 115 -0.77 -3.76 -26.20
C ARG A 115 -0.26 -2.32 -26.25
N GLY A 116 0.84 -1.99 -25.58
CA GLY A 116 1.42 -0.64 -25.61
C GLY A 116 0.48 0.46 -25.10
N LEU A 117 -0.45 0.14 -24.19
CA LEU A 117 -1.46 1.08 -23.70
C LEU A 117 -0.90 2.06 -22.66
N THR A 118 0.18 1.68 -21.99
CA THR A 118 0.76 2.47 -20.91
C THR A 118 2.27 2.24 -20.83
N TYR A 119 2.98 3.22 -20.26
CA TYR A 119 4.38 3.03 -19.87
C TYR A 119 4.52 2.17 -18.62
N GLY A 120 3.52 2.17 -17.74
CA GLY A 120 3.55 1.48 -16.48
C GLY A 120 2.16 1.36 -15.85
N VAL A 121 1.87 0.18 -15.33
CA VAL A 121 0.68 -0.11 -14.53
C VAL A 121 1.14 -0.87 -13.29
N TYR A 122 0.64 -0.44 -12.14
CA TYR A 122 1.07 -0.99 -10.85
C TYR A 122 -0.11 -1.23 -9.94
N SER A 123 -0.01 -2.27 -9.12
CA SER A 123 -0.93 -2.51 -8.02
C SER A 123 -0.19 -2.57 -6.68
N SER A 124 -0.84 -2.09 -5.63
CA SER A 124 -0.32 -2.17 -4.28
C SER A 124 -1.41 -2.42 -3.27
N VAL A 125 -1.07 -3.19 -2.23
CA VAL A 125 -1.82 -3.28 -0.98
C VAL A 125 -1.05 -2.45 0.04
N ALA A 126 -1.71 -1.49 0.69
CA ALA A 126 -1.10 -0.62 1.69
C ALA A 126 -1.80 -0.79 3.04
N PRO A 127 -1.50 -1.86 3.81
CA PRO A 127 -2.17 -2.11 5.09
C PRO A 127 -1.83 -1.02 6.11
N MET A 128 -2.82 -0.64 6.91
CA MET A 128 -2.71 0.38 7.95
C MET A 128 -3.16 -0.19 9.30
N GLN A 129 -3.24 0.65 10.34
CA GLN A 129 -3.80 0.25 11.63
C GLN A 129 -5.27 -0.22 11.50
N VAL A 130 -6.01 0.40 10.59
CA VAL A 130 -7.33 -0.04 10.11
C VAL A 130 -7.21 -0.46 8.64
N GLU A 131 -8.31 -0.86 8.01
CA GLU A 131 -8.32 -1.39 6.65
C GLU A 131 -7.71 -0.37 5.68
N GLY A 132 -6.55 -0.74 5.13
CA GLY A 132 -5.80 0.08 4.18
C GLY A 132 -6.31 -0.11 2.75
N PRO A 133 -5.89 0.72 1.79
CA PRO A 133 -6.34 0.59 0.41
C PRO A 133 -5.55 -0.48 -0.37
N PHE A 134 -6.25 -1.21 -1.22
CA PHE A 134 -5.68 -1.79 -2.44
C PHE A 134 -5.93 -0.83 -3.59
N MET A 135 -4.90 -0.57 -4.40
CA MET A 135 -4.97 0.36 -5.52
C MET A 135 -4.27 -0.19 -6.75
N ILE A 136 -4.82 0.14 -7.92
CA ILE A 136 -4.23 -0.05 -9.25
C ILE A 136 -4.13 1.33 -9.88
N ASN A 137 -2.95 1.66 -10.43
CA ASN A 137 -2.68 2.97 -11.01
C ASN A 137 -1.95 2.83 -12.35
N LEU A 138 -2.34 3.66 -13.32
CA LEU A 138 -1.66 3.82 -14.59
C LEU A 138 -2.01 5.16 -15.25
N SER A 139 -1.28 5.47 -16.32
CA SER A 139 -1.61 6.57 -17.23
C SER A 139 -1.63 6.06 -18.66
N THR A 140 -2.60 6.49 -19.46
CA THR A 140 -2.76 6.09 -20.86
C THR A 140 -3.19 7.27 -21.72
N ARG A 141 -3.13 7.15 -23.05
CA ARG A 141 -3.70 8.18 -23.93
C ARG A 141 -5.21 8.27 -23.72
N ASN A 142 -5.77 9.47 -23.88
CA ASN A 142 -7.19 9.72 -23.63
C ASN A 142 -8.11 8.76 -24.40
N ASP A 143 -7.80 8.50 -25.67
CA ASP A 143 -8.57 7.61 -26.56
C ASP A 143 -8.42 6.11 -26.25
N GLN A 144 -7.50 5.74 -25.35
CA GLN A 144 -7.27 4.35 -24.90
C GLN A 144 -7.84 4.08 -23.49
N THR A 145 -8.40 5.09 -22.82
CA THR A 145 -8.87 5.03 -21.43
C THR A 145 -9.85 3.86 -21.19
N GLU A 146 -10.89 3.75 -22.01
CA GLU A 146 -11.93 2.72 -21.82
C GLU A 146 -11.38 1.31 -22.07
N GLN A 147 -10.50 1.15 -23.07
CA GLN A 147 -9.84 -0.13 -23.33
C GLN A 147 -8.96 -0.54 -22.14
N ALA A 148 -8.19 0.39 -21.58
CA ALA A 148 -7.34 0.12 -20.43
C ALA A 148 -8.17 -0.26 -19.19
N LEU A 149 -9.26 0.47 -18.90
CA LEU A 149 -10.18 0.17 -17.82
C LEU A 149 -10.82 -1.22 -17.96
N ALA A 150 -11.28 -1.57 -19.16
CA ALA A 150 -11.86 -2.88 -19.44
C ALA A 150 -10.86 -4.02 -19.18
N LEU A 151 -9.61 -3.85 -19.65
CA LEU A 151 -8.55 -4.84 -19.45
C LEU A 151 -8.17 -5.00 -17.99
N ILE A 152 -8.09 -3.93 -17.20
CA ILE A 152 -7.78 -4.02 -15.77
C ILE A 152 -8.87 -4.83 -15.06
N ARG A 153 -10.14 -4.50 -15.34
CA ARG A 153 -11.29 -5.21 -14.74
C ARG A 153 -11.31 -6.67 -15.13
N SER A 154 -11.12 -6.99 -16.41
CA SER A 154 -11.14 -8.38 -16.87
C SER A 154 -9.98 -9.20 -16.30
N ASN A 155 -8.77 -8.63 -16.23
CA ASN A 155 -7.61 -9.31 -15.65
C ASN A 155 -7.77 -9.52 -14.15
N LEU A 156 -8.30 -8.52 -13.42
CA LEU A 156 -8.59 -8.69 -11.99
C LEU A 156 -9.64 -9.78 -11.76
N GLN A 157 -10.73 -9.78 -12.53
CA GLN A 157 -11.76 -10.82 -12.43
C GLN A 157 -11.22 -12.21 -12.76
N ASP A 158 -10.38 -12.33 -13.78
CA ASP A 158 -9.77 -13.60 -14.17
C ASP A 158 -8.80 -14.11 -13.10
N PHE A 159 -7.96 -13.22 -12.56
CA PHE A 159 -7.05 -13.51 -11.45
C PHE A 159 -7.79 -14.01 -10.21
N LEU A 160 -8.89 -13.36 -9.85
CA LEU A 160 -9.71 -13.78 -8.70
C LEU A 160 -10.45 -15.09 -8.93
N ARG A 161 -10.90 -15.36 -10.17
CA ARG A 161 -11.67 -16.57 -10.50
C ARG A 161 -10.78 -17.80 -10.69
N ASN A 162 -9.68 -17.64 -11.41
CA ASN A 162 -8.82 -18.76 -11.81
C ASN A 162 -7.61 -18.93 -10.87
N GLY A 163 -7.34 -17.94 -10.03
CA GLY A 163 -6.18 -17.92 -9.15
C GLY A 163 -4.86 -17.79 -9.91
N VAL A 164 -3.80 -18.27 -9.29
CA VAL A 164 -2.43 -18.27 -9.82
C VAL A 164 -1.87 -19.68 -9.84
N THR A 165 -0.89 -19.90 -10.71
CA THR A 165 -0.14 -21.16 -10.77
C THR A 165 0.96 -21.21 -9.70
N ASP A 166 1.36 -22.41 -9.30
CA ASP A 166 2.49 -22.61 -8.37
C ASP A 166 3.79 -21.99 -8.88
N ALA A 167 4.01 -22.03 -10.20
CA ALA A 167 5.17 -21.39 -10.83
C ALA A 167 5.19 -19.87 -10.61
N GLN A 168 4.04 -19.20 -10.78
CA GLN A 168 3.92 -17.77 -10.53
C GLN A 168 4.13 -17.42 -9.05
N VAL A 169 3.62 -18.26 -8.14
CA VAL A 169 3.86 -18.10 -6.70
C VAL A 169 5.34 -18.22 -6.38
N GLN A 170 6.03 -19.22 -6.95
CA GLN A 170 7.45 -19.41 -6.72
C GLN A 170 8.29 -18.26 -7.29
N GLU A 171 7.96 -17.77 -8.48
CA GLU A 171 8.62 -16.62 -9.09
C GLU A 171 8.45 -15.35 -8.24
N ALA A 172 7.23 -15.06 -7.79
CA ALA A 172 6.96 -13.93 -6.91
C ALA A 172 7.73 -14.03 -5.58
N LYS A 173 7.76 -15.21 -4.95
CA LYS A 173 8.57 -15.44 -3.74
C LYS A 173 10.05 -15.18 -3.99
N ASN A 174 10.59 -15.66 -5.11
CA ASN A 174 11.99 -15.45 -5.47
C ASN A 174 12.29 -13.95 -5.68
N ASN A 175 11.40 -13.22 -6.35
CA ASN A 175 11.56 -11.78 -6.57
C ASN A 175 11.51 -10.99 -5.26
N ILE A 176 10.57 -11.30 -4.38
CA ILE A 176 10.46 -10.68 -3.04
C ILE A 176 11.73 -10.93 -2.22
N LEU A 177 12.18 -12.18 -2.14
CA LEU A 177 13.37 -12.55 -1.37
C LEU A 177 14.66 -12.00 -1.98
N GLY A 178 14.74 -11.90 -3.32
CA GLY A 178 15.90 -11.35 -4.02
C GLY A 178 16.00 -9.82 -3.93
N SER A 179 14.88 -9.12 -3.76
CA SER A 179 14.84 -7.66 -3.59
C SER A 179 15.04 -7.19 -2.16
N PHE A 180 14.71 -8.03 -1.16
CA PHE A 180 14.83 -7.68 0.26
C PHE A 180 16.23 -7.24 0.73
N PRO A 181 17.35 -7.83 0.27
CA PRO A 181 18.70 -7.34 0.62
C PRO A 181 19.04 -5.95 0.05
N LEU A 182 18.28 -5.48 -0.93
CA LEU A 182 18.48 -4.20 -1.63
C LEU A 182 17.56 -3.08 -1.11
N SER A 183 16.59 -3.41 -0.25
CA SER A 183 15.59 -2.48 0.32
C SER A 183 16.03 -1.83 1.62
#